data_AF-A0A7V0VA53-F1
#
_entry.id   AF-A0A7V0VA53-F1
#
_cell.length_a   1.000
_cell.length_b   1.000
_cell.length_c   1.000
_cell.angle_alpha   90.00
_cell.angle_beta   90.00
_cell.angle_gamma   90.00
#
_symmetry.space_group_name_H-M   'P 1'
#
loop_
_entity.id
_entity.type
_entity.pdbx_description
1 polymer ?
#
loop_
_entity_poly.entity_id
_entity_poly.type
_entity_poly.pdbx_seq_one_letter_code
_entity_poly.pdbx_strand_id
1 'polypeptide(L)'
;MRIKIIGLSLLLLVLSLLVLINNAFAIPGQINRNINAIMHDVDRMATEDPSKAMSSNPYTYIEGNANYRNIVNLGSSALPVLVDMIKNSKENGLREYILAIAVEEIAKVDLKGDNFGWSNAKEFVRAWNKHLKSVPDSVNNITSSEQSNEAKVEALVKLGTPAIPFILDRIEQGRIELAPALGTLLKGNNKVDFNADLVENYTEWARMNRTKFDDLRNIVMTVNN
;
A
#
# COMPACT_ATOMS: atom_id res chain seq x y z
N MET A 1 -10.84 -19.00 -38.92
CA MET A 1 -9.86 -18.18 -38.16
C MET A 1 -10.47 -17.52 -36.92
N ARG A 2 -11.65 -16.88 -37.00
CA ARG A 2 -12.30 -16.19 -35.85
C ARG A 2 -12.64 -17.07 -34.63
N ILE A 3 -13.06 -18.32 -34.82
CA ILE A 3 -13.42 -19.24 -33.72
C ILE A 3 -12.18 -19.65 -32.88
N LYS A 4 -11.02 -19.84 -33.51
CA LYS A 4 -9.76 -20.17 -32.80
C LYS A 4 -9.24 -18.99 -31.95
N ILE A 5 -9.49 -17.76 -32.39
CA ILE A 5 -9.09 -16.54 -31.67
C ILE A 5 -9.95 -16.36 -30.41
N ILE A 6 -11.27 -16.58 -30.50
CA ILE A 6 -12.19 -16.46 -29.35
C ILE A 6 -11.88 -17.52 -28.27
N GLY A 7 -11.58 -18.76 -28.67
CA GLY A 7 -11.21 -19.82 -27.72
C GLY A 7 -9.90 -19.55 -26.97
N LEU A 8 -8.91 -18.96 -27.63
CA LEU A 8 -7.64 -18.59 -27.00
C LEU A 8 -7.79 -17.41 -26.02
N SER A 9 -8.62 -16.43 -26.37
CA SER A 9 -8.93 -15.29 -25.49
C SER A 9 -9.69 -15.71 -24.22
N LEU A 10 -10.65 -16.64 -24.34
CA LEU A 10 -11.35 -17.19 -23.17
C LEU A 10 -10.42 -17.99 -22.26
N LEU A 11 -9.51 -18.79 -22.84
CA LEU A 11 -8.55 -19.57 -22.06
C LEU A 11 -7.58 -18.66 -21.28
N LEU A 12 -7.10 -17.58 -21.89
CA LEU A 12 -6.26 -16.58 -21.23
C LEU A 12 -7.00 -15.84 -20.09
N LEU A 13 -8.29 -15.56 -20.27
CA LEU A 13 -9.13 -14.96 -19.24
C LEU A 13 -9.34 -15.91 -18.04
N VAL A 14 -9.52 -17.21 -18.30
CA VAL A 14 -9.68 -18.23 -17.25
C VAL A 14 -8.36 -18.44 -16.49
N LEU A 15 -7.23 -18.47 -17.20
CA LEU A 15 -5.90 -18.55 -16.58
C LEU A 15 -5.57 -17.31 -15.74
N SER A 16 -5.91 -16.10 -16.22
CA SER A 16 -5.70 -14.89 -15.43
C SER A 16 -6.60 -14.85 -14.20
N LEU A 17 -7.85 -15.30 -14.30
CA LEU A 17 -8.73 -15.48 -13.13
C LEU A 17 -8.17 -16.50 -12.13
N LEU A 18 -7.66 -17.65 -12.59
CA LEU A 18 -7.08 -18.67 -11.70
C LEU A 18 -5.82 -18.19 -10.97
N VAL A 19 -4.96 -17.42 -11.64
CA VAL A 19 -3.79 -16.79 -11.02
C VAL A 19 -4.22 -15.75 -9.97
N LEU A 20 -5.25 -14.94 -10.27
CA LEU A 20 -5.79 -13.96 -9.32
C LEU A 20 -6.40 -14.64 -8.08
N ILE A 21 -7.15 -15.75 -8.26
CA ILE A 21 -7.77 -16.51 -7.17
C ILE A 21 -6.70 -17.15 -6.28
N ASN A 22 -5.70 -17.83 -6.86
CA ASN A 22 -4.63 -18.46 -6.08
C ASN A 22 -3.83 -17.44 -5.25
N ASN A 23 -3.58 -16.26 -5.80
CA ASN A 23 -2.88 -15.18 -5.07
C ASN A 23 -3.73 -14.59 -3.94
N ALA A 24 -5.04 -14.40 -4.15
CA ALA A 24 -5.94 -13.86 -3.12
C ALA A 24 -6.10 -14.78 -1.91
N PHE A 25 -6.14 -16.11 -2.10
CA PHE A 25 -6.15 -17.07 -0.99
C PHE A 25 -4.78 -17.24 -0.32
N ALA A 26 -3.68 -16.99 -1.04
CA ALA A 26 -2.33 -17.10 -0.50
C ALA A 26 -1.93 -15.94 0.42
N ILE A 27 -2.41 -14.70 0.17
CA ILE A 27 -2.00 -13.50 0.93
C ILE A 27 -2.37 -13.60 2.42
N PRO A 28 -3.62 -13.88 2.84
CA PRO A 28 -3.96 -14.02 4.26
C PRO A 28 -3.14 -15.12 4.95
N GLY A 29 -2.92 -16.24 4.26
CA GLY A 29 -2.08 -17.34 4.77
C GLY A 29 -0.62 -16.94 4.96
N GLN A 30 -0.04 -16.19 4.00
CA GLN A 30 1.32 -15.64 4.11
C GLN A 30 1.43 -14.65 5.26
N ILE A 31 0.50 -13.71 5.39
CA ILE A 31 0.49 -12.73 6.49
C ILE A 31 0.41 -13.47 7.82
N ASN A 32 -0.52 -14.42 7.99
CA ASN A 32 -0.68 -15.19 9.23
C ASN A 32 0.58 -15.98 9.60
N ARG A 33 1.24 -16.65 8.64
CA ARG A 33 2.49 -17.37 8.92
C ARG A 33 3.58 -16.43 9.40
N ASN A 34 3.79 -15.32 8.69
CA ASN A 34 4.84 -14.37 9.03
C ASN A 34 4.57 -13.66 10.36
N ILE A 35 3.34 -13.18 10.62
CA ILE A 35 3.03 -12.51 11.89
C ILE A 35 3.12 -13.46 13.08
N ASN A 36 2.71 -14.72 12.92
CA ASN A 36 2.87 -15.70 13.99
C ASN A 36 4.34 -16.03 14.27
N ALA A 37 5.18 -16.08 13.23
CA ALA A 37 6.63 -16.24 13.40
C ALA A 37 7.24 -15.03 14.13
N ILE A 38 6.82 -13.81 13.81
CA ILE A 38 7.23 -12.60 14.55
C ILE A 38 6.83 -12.72 16.03
N MET A 39 5.59 -13.08 16.33
CA MET A 39 5.13 -13.22 17.72
C MET A 39 5.89 -14.31 18.48
N HIS A 40 6.20 -15.43 17.82
CA HIS A 40 7.03 -16.48 18.41
C HIS A 40 8.46 -15.99 18.69
N ASP A 41 9.04 -15.18 17.81
CA ASP A 41 10.36 -14.58 18.05
C ASP A 41 10.32 -13.60 19.24
N VAL A 42 9.24 -12.83 19.38
CA VAL A 42 9.02 -11.95 20.56
C VAL A 42 8.96 -12.78 21.85
N ASP A 43 8.17 -13.86 21.86
CA ASP A 43 8.05 -14.74 23.02
C ASP A 43 9.41 -15.37 23.38
N ARG A 44 10.18 -15.80 22.38
CA ARG A 44 11.53 -16.34 22.58
C ARG A 44 12.49 -15.29 23.15
N MET A 45 12.49 -14.06 22.63
CA MET A 45 13.29 -12.96 23.19
C MET A 45 12.92 -12.70 24.65
N ALA A 46 11.64 -12.83 25.02
CA ALA A 46 11.19 -12.69 26.42
C ALA A 46 11.77 -13.74 27.35
N THR A 47 11.99 -14.95 26.85
CA THR A 47 12.60 -16.03 27.63
C THR A 47 14.13 -15.93 27.72
N GLU A 48 14.79 -15.46 26.66
CA GLU A 48 16.26 -15.44 26.56
C GLU A 48 16.90 -14.17 27.15
N ASP A 49 16.25 -13.02 26.99
CA ASP A 49 16.73 -11.72 27.50
C ASP A 49 15.52 -10.84 27.88
N PRO A 50 15.00 -10.99 29.12
CA PRO A 50 13.82 -10.28 29.59
C PRO A 50 13.94 -8.75 29.46
N SER A 51 15.17 -8.21 29.47
CA SER A 51 15.41 -6.77 29.35
C SER A 51 15.09 -6.20 27.96
N LYS A 52 15.23 -7.01 26.90
CA LYS A 52 14.88 -6.64 25.52
C LYS A 52 13.41 -6.88 25.21
N ALA A 53 12.80 -7.90 25.81
CA ALA A 53 11.40 -8.19 25.61
C ALA A 53 10.44 -7.24 26.32
N MET A 54 10.95 -6.45 27.27
CA MET A 54 10.22 -5.35 27.89
C MET A 54 10.26 -4.05 27.07
N SER A 55 10.79 -4.06 25.84
CA SER A 55 10.72 -2.88 24.98
C SER A 55 9.26 -2.48 24.78
N SER A 56 8.90 -1.30 25.26
CA SER A 56 7.58 -0.70 25.00
C SER A 56 7.45 -0.20 23.56
N ASN A 57 8.49 -0.38 22.74
CA ASN A 57 8.56 0.09 21.36
C ASN A 57 8.35 -1.08 20.37
N PRO A 58 7.17 -1.17 19.71
CA PRO A 58 6.88 -2.20 18.71
C PRO A 58 7.90 -2.30 17.57
N TYR A 59 8.58 -1.20 17.23
CA TYR A 59 9.57 -1.17 16.15
C TYR A 59 10.80 -2.04 16.45
N THR A 60 11.13 -2.25 17.74
CA THR A 60 12.24 -3.13 18.16
C THR A 60 12.07 -4.57 17.65
N TYR A 61 10.83 -5.05 17.53
CA TYR A 61 10.57 -6.45 17.19
C TYR A 61 10.55 -6.72 15.67
N ILE A 62 10.50 -5.67 14.87
CA ILE A 62 10.40 -5.76 13.40
C ILE A 62 11.68 -5.30 12.69
N GLU A 63 12.57 -4.59 13.38
CA GLU A 63 13.86 -4.18 12.84
C GLU A 63 14.71 -5.40 12.45
N GLY A 64 15.12 -5.46 11.17
CA GLY A 64 15.87 -6.60 10.63
C GLY A 64 15.08 -7.92 10.56
N ASN A 65 13.79 -7.94 10.88
CA ASN A 65 12.99 -9.17 10.91
C ASN A 65 12.56 -9.59 9.49
N ALA A 66 13.05 -10.75 9.03
CA ALA A 66 12.76 -11.28 7.70
C ALA A 66 11.25 -11.57 7.49
N ASN A 67 10.54 -12.03 8.51
CA ASN A 67 9.11 -12.29 8.43
C ASN A 67 8.32 -10.98 8.28
N TYR A 68 8.74 -9.92 8.97
CA TYR A 68 8.15 -8.59 8.78
C TYR A 68 8.41 -8.09 7.36
N ARG A 69 9.64 -8.23 6.86
CA ARG A 69 9.95 -7.88 5.46
C ARG A 69 9.12 -8.64 4.45
N ASN A 70 8.85 -9.92 4.68
CA ASN A 70 7.98 -10.72 3.81
C ASN A 70 6.57 -10.14 3.76
N ILE A 71 6.01 -9.64 4.88
CA ILE A 71 4.70 -8.98 4.91
C ILE A 71 4.74 -7.70 4.06
N VAL A 72 5.71 -6.82 4.27
CA VAL A 72 5.81 -5.55 3.53
C VAL A 72 6.01 -5.80 2.02
N ASN A 73 6.76 -6.83 1.64
CA ASN A 73 7.02 -7.17 0.24
C ASN A 73 5.79 -7.69 -0.51
N LEU A 74 4.69 -8.03 0.18
CA LEU A 74 3.41 -8.34 -0.48
C LEU A 74 2.81 -7.12 -1.19
N GLY A 75 3.22 -5.90 -0.81
CA GLY A 75 2.82 -4.66 -1.47
C GLY A 75 1.34 -4.32 -1.31
N SER A 76 0.82 -3.47 -2.20
CA SER A 76 -0.52 -2.88 -2.10
C SER A 76 -1.66 -3.91 -2.01
N SER A 77 -1.48 -5.10 -2.56
CA SER A 77 -2.48 -6.16 -2.52
C SER A 77 -2.69 -6.75 -1.12
N ALA A 78 -1.76 -6.54 -0.17
CA ALA A 78 -1.93 -6.94 1.22
C ALA A 78 -2.69 -5.92 2.07
N LEU A 79 -2.79 -4.65 1.64
CA LEU A 79 -3.40 -3.58 2.45
C LEU A 79 -4.82 -3.89 2.95
N PRO A 80 -5.76 -4.39 2.11
CA PRO A 80 -7.12 -4.70 2.59
C PRO A 80 -7.11 -5.79 3.65
N VAL A 81 -6.30 -6.84 3.43
CA VAL A 81 -6.22 -7.99 4.34
C VAL A 81 -5.64 -7.57 5.69
N LEU A 82 -4.56 -6.79 5.69
CA LEU A 82 -3.94 -6.29 6.93
C LEU A 82 -4.91 -5.43 7.74
N VAL A 83 -5.60 -4.49 7.09
CA VAL A 83 -6.59 -3.61 7.75
C VAL A 83 -7.77 -4.42 8.28
N ASP A 84 -8.27 -5.41 7.53
CA ASP A 84 -9.35 -6.29 7.99
C ASP A 84 -8.93 -7.16 9.17
N MET A 85 -7.69 -7.66 9.18
CA MET A 85 -7.14 -8.40 10.32
C MET A 85 -7.08 -7.53 11.58
N ILE A 86 -6.68 -6.26 11.46
CA ILE A 86 -6.70 -5.32 12.58
C ILE A 86 -8.14 -5.04 13.01
N LYS A 87 -9.03 -4.71 12.06
CA LYS A 87 -10.43 -4.35 12.34
C LYS A 87 -11.18 -5.47 13.05
N ASN A 88 -11.02 -6.71 12.58
CA ASN A 88 -11.75 -7.88 13.06
C ASN A 88 -11.09 -8.58 14.26
N SER A 89 -9.84 -8.23 14.62
CA SER A 89 -9.24 -8.73 15.86
C SER A 89 -10.05 -8.29 17.07
N LYS A 90 -10.20 -9.17 18.06
CA LYS A 90 -10.76 -8.78 19.38
C LYS A 90 -9.73 -8.06 20.24
N GLU A 91 -8.46 -8.23 19.89
CA GLU A 91 -7.32 -7.66 20.58
C GLU A 91 -6.91 -6.30 19.97
N ASN A 92 -6.02 -5.62 20.67
CA ASN A 92 -5.41 -4.36 20.25
C ASN A 92 -3.97 -4.26 20.76
N GLY A 93 -3.24 -5.38 20.69
CA GLY A 93 -1.92 -5.54 21.28
C GLY A 93 -0.80 -5.33 20.27
N LEU A 94 0.40 -5.82 20.63
CA LEU A 94 1.60 -5.73 19.79
C LEU A 94 1.37 -6.29 18.38
N ARG A 95 0.64 -7.41 18.28
CA ARG A 95 0.32 -8.04 17.00
C ARG A 95 -0.40 -7.08 16.06
N GLU A 96 -1.52 -6.49 16.50
CA GLU A 96 -2.28 -5.54 15.69
C GLU A 96 -1.47 -4.27 15.40
N TYR A 97 -0.64 -3.83 16.34
CA TYR A 97 0.25 -2.68 16.16
C TYR A 97 1.26 -2.94 15.03
N ILE A 98 1.91 -4.11 15.00
CA ILE A 98 2.85 -4.49 13.94
C ILE A 98 2.16 -4.53 12.57
N LEU A 99 0.91 -5.02 12.51
CA LEU A 99 0.13 -4.99 11.27
C LEU A 99 -0.14 -3.54 10.82
N ALA A 100 -0.42 -2.63 11.74
CA ALA A 100 -0.62 -1.20 11.42
C ALA A 100 0.66 -0.56 10.84
N ILE A 101 1.82 -0.84 11.45
CA ILE A 101 3.12 -0.36 10.91
C ILE A 101 3.34 -0.91 9.49
N ALA A 102 3.04 -2.20 9.25
CA ALA A 102 3.18 -2.78 7.91
C ALA A 102 2.28 -2.08 6.88
N VAL A 103 1.05 -1.69 7.26
CA VAL A 103 0.16 -0.92 6.38
C VAL A 103 0.76 0.45 6.06
N GLU A 104 1.26 1.20 7.05
CA GLU A 104 1.93 2.49 6.83
C GLU A 104 3.13 2.37 5.88
N GLU A 105 3.96 1.34 6.08
CA GLU A 105 5.16 1.13 5.28
C GLU A 105 4.85 0.74 3.83
N ILE A 106 3.90 -0.18 3.62
CA ILE A 106 3.41 -0.54 2.28
C ILE A 106 2.78 0.67 1.59
N ALA A 107 1.98 1.43 2.34
CA ALA A 107 1.28 2.60 1.82
C ALA A 107 2.19 3.82 1.68
N LYS A 108 3.41 3.79 2.24
CA LYS A 108 4.34 4.93 2.30
C LYS A 108 3.69 6.19 2.86
N VAL A 109 2.98 6.04 3.98
CA VAL A 109 2.34 7.14 4.71
C VAL A 109 2.85 7.17 6.15
N ASP A 110 2.87 8.36 6.75
CA ASP A 110 3.12 8.53 8.19
C ASP A 110 1.86 9.09 8.86
N LEU A 111 0.87 8.23 9.11
CA LEU A 111 -0.37 8.65 9.76
C LEU A 111 -0.15 8.91 11.26
N LYS A 112 0.93 8.38 11.83
CA LYS A 112 1.31 8.66 13.22
C LYS A 112 1.77 10.12 13.37
N GLY A 113 2.58 10.64 12.44
CA GLY A 113 3.11 12.01 12.43
C GLY A 113 2.19 13.07 11.81
N ASP A 114 1.40 12.73 10.79
CA ASP A 114 0.69 13.70 9.93
C ASP A 114 -0.71 14.14 10.44
N ASN A 115 -0.84 14.40 11.75
CA ASN A 115 -2.07 14.84 12.45
C ASN A 115 -3.16 13.79 12.69
N PHE A 116 -3.02 12.53 12.24
CA PHE A 116 -4.00 11.49 12.60
C PHE A 116 -3.70 10.86 13.96
N GLY A 117 -2.41 10.81 14.36
CA GLY A 117 -1.99 10.68 15.76
C GLY A 117 -2.47 9.41 16.46
N TRP A 118 -2.48 8.28 15.74
CA TRP A 118 -2.98 7.03 16.31
C TRP A 118 -2.03 6.46 17.37
N SER A 119 -2.58 6.01 18.50
CA SER A 119 -1.81 5.44 19.62
C SER A 119 -1.97 3.92 19.74
N ASN A 120 -2.95 3.35 19.04
CA ASN A 120 -3.19 1.91 18.97
C ASN A 120 -3.79 1.50 17.62
N ALA A 121 -3.79 0.20 17.33
CA ALA A 121 -4.15 -0.30 16.02
C ALA A 121 -5.63 -0.06 15.63
N LYS A 122 -6.54 0.02 16.60
CA LYS A 122 -7.94 0.40 16.31
C LYS A 122 -8.07 1.87 15.92
N GLU A 123 -7.32 2.76 16.57
CA GLU A 123 -7.22 4.17 16.14
C GLU A 123 -6.57 4.29 14.77
N PHE A 124 -5.55 3.47 14.49
CA PHE A 124 -4.95 3.40 13.16
C PHE A 124 -5.99 3.13 12.08
N VAL A 125 -6.89 2.15 12.26
CA VAL A 125 -7.94 1.86 11.25
C VAL A 125 -8.82 3.08 10.99
N ARG A 126 -9.12 3.89 12.01
CA ARG A 126 -9.89 5.14 11.84
C ARG A 126 -9.08 6.19 11.07
N ALA A 127 -7.82 6.37 11.44
CA ALA A 127 -6.87 7.26 10.77
C ALA A 127 -6.72 6.90 9.29
N TRP A 128 -6.46 5.62 9.01
CA TRP A 128 -6.35 5.04 7.68
C TRP A 128 -7.60 5.31 6.85
N ASN A 129 -8.78 5.01 7.37
CA ASN A 129 -10.03 5.27 6.64
C ASN A 129 -10.24 6.77 6.37
N LYS A 130 -9.95 7.64 7.34
CA LYS A 130 -10.06 9.10 7.14
C LYS A 130 -9.07 9.59 6.09
N HIS A 131 -7.84 9.09 6.11
CA HIS A 131 -6.83 9.37 5.11
C HIS A 131 -7.31 8.95 3.72
N LEU A 132 -7.71 7.68 3.53
CA LEU A 132 -8.21 7.18 2.24
C LEU A 132 -9.37 8.02 1.71
N LYS A 133 -10.34 8.39 2.55
CA LYS A 133 -11.45 9.28 2.14
C LYS A 133 -10.97 10.61 1.58
N SER A 134 -9.92 11.17 2.18
CA SER A 134 -9.37 12.47 1.79
C SER A 134 -8.49 12.44 0.55
N VAL A 135 -8.01 11.28 0.11
CA VAL A 135 -7.01 11.17 -0.98
C VAL A 135 -7.50 11.81 -2.28
N PRO A 136 -8.70 11.51 -2.82
CA PRO A 136 -9.13 12.08 -4.10
C PRO A 136 -9.20 13.61 -4.07
N ASP A 137 -9.82 14.17 -3.03
CA ASP A 137 -9.97 15.62 -2.88
C ASP A 137 -8.62 16.30 -2.62
N SER A 138 -7.75 15.67 -1.83
CA SER A 138 -6.39 16.17 -1.59
C SER A 138 -5.59 16.25 -2.88
N VAL A 139 -5.61 15.21 -3.71
CA VAL A 139 -4.94 15.23 -5.03
C VAL A 139 -5.52 16.37 -5.90
N ASN A 140 -6.83 16.53 -5.93
CA ASN A 140 -7.47 17.60 -6.70
C ASN A 140 -7.02 18.98 -6.21
N ASN A 141 -7.09 19.23 -4.91
CA ASN A 141 -6.72 20.51 -4.31
C ASN A 141 -5.25 20.84 -4.51
N ILE A 142 -4.35 19.85 -4.34
CA ILE A 142 -2.91 20.04 -4.55
C ILE A 142 -2.63 20.36 -6.02
N THR A 143 -3.22 19.61 -6.96
CA THR A 143 -2.93 19.80 -8.38
C THR A 143 -3.47 21.11 -8.94
N SER A 144 -4.59 21.61 -8.39
CA SER A 144 -5.21 22.88 -8.73
C SER A 144 -4.67 24.09 -7.95
N SER A 145 -3.75 23.90 -6.99
CA SER A 145 -3.23 25.03 -6.19
C SER A 145 -2.26 25.91 -6.99
N GLU A 146 -2.04 27.13 -6.51
CA GLU A 146 -1.03 28.07 -7.03
C GLU A 146 0.39 27.80 -6.48
N GLN A 147 0.60 26.66 -5.80
CA GLN A 147 1.91 26.29 -5.28
C GLN A 147 2.87 25.92 -6.41
N SER A 148 4.18 25.99 -6.12
CA SER A 148 5.20 25.51 -7.06
C SER A 148 5.05 24.01 -7.32
N ASN A 149 5.59 23.55 -8.46
CA ASN A 149 5.53 22.14 -8.84
C ASN A 149 6.23 21.24 -7.81
N GLU A 150 7.33 21.70 -7.22
CA GLU A 150 8.07 20.99 -6.18
C GLU A 150 7.23 20.81 -4.92
N ALA A 151 6.54 21.88 -4.49
CA ALA A 151 5.65 21.82 -3.32
C ALA A 151 4.45 20.89 -3.59
N LYS A 152 3.91 20.87 -4.81
CA LYS A 152 2.86 19.92 -5.21
C LYS A 152 3.38 18.48 -5.16
N VAL A 153 4.56 18.22 -5.70
CA VAL A 153 5.19 16.90 -5.66
C VAL A 153 5.39 16.42 -4.22
N GLU A 154 5.94 17.27 -3.35
CA GLU A 154 6.13 16.93 -1.94
C GLU A 154 4.79 16.60 -1.25
N ALA A 155 3.76 17.42 -1.47
CA ALA A 155 2.44 17.19 -0.89
C ALA A 155 1.79 15.91 -1.41
N LEU A 156 1.93 15.59 -2.71
CA LEU A 156 1.42 14.34 -3.29
C LEU A 156 2.15 13.11 -2.75
N VAL A 157 3.47 13.20 -2.53
CA VAL A 157 4.24 12.10 -1.93
C VAL A 157 3.77 11.79 -0.52
N LYS A 158 3.40 12.81 0.28
CA LYS A 158 2.85 12.61 1.64
C LYS A 158 1.51 11.87 1.66
N LEU A 159 0.77 11.87 0.55
CA LEU A 159 -0.46 11.08 0.44
C LEU A 159 -0.18 9.57 0.23
N GLY A 160 1.06 9.18 0.02
CA GLY A 160 1.48 7.80 -0.13
C GLY A 160 0.97 7.12 -1.41
N THR A 161 1.16 5.81 -1.47
CA THR A 161 0.77 4.98 -2.62
C THR A 161 -0.73 5.01 -2.94
N PRO A 162 -1.68 5.17 -1.98
CA PRO A 162 -3.10 5.32 -2.31
C PRO A 162 -3.41 6.48 -3.28
N ALA A 163 -2.55 7.50 -3.35
CA ALA A 163 -2.72 8.63 -4.29
C ALA A 163 -2.29 8.32 -5.73
N ILE A 164 -1.48 7.29 -5.97
CA ILE A 164 -0.95 6.93 -7.30
C ILE A 164 -2.03 6.92 -8.39
N PRO A 165 -3.15 6.18 -8.28
CA PRO A 165 -4.15 6.13 -9.35
C PRO A 165 -4.72 7.51 -9.70
N PHE A 166 -4.89 8.39 -8.72
CA PHE A 166 -5.41 9.74 -8.94
C PHE A 166 -4.35 10.69 -9.51
N ILE A 167 -3.07 10.52 -9.13
CA ILE A 167 -1.95 11.24 -9.75
C ILE A 167 -1.83 10.86 -11.24
N LEU A 168 -1.98 9.57 -11.56
CA LEU A 168 -1.97 9.09 -12.94
C LEU A 168 -3.08 9.72 -13.78
N ASP A 169 -4.29 9.85 -13.23
CA ASP A 169 -5.41 10.52 -13.92
C ASP A 169 -5.06 11.98 -14.27
N ARG A 170 -4.33 12.69 -13.39
CA ARG A 170 -3.92 14.08 -13.62
C ARG A 170 -2.81 14.19 -14.66
N ILE A 171 -1.85 13.27 -14.65
CA ILE A 171 -0.79 13.20 -15.69
C ILE A 171 -1.38 12.85 -17.05
N GLU A 172 -2.37 11.94 -17.11
CA GLU A 172 -3.11 11.62 -18.33
C GLU A 172 -3.86 12.85 -18.88
N GLN A 173 -4.34 13.73 -18.01
CA GLN A 173 -4.97 15.01 -18.37
C GLN A 173 -3.96 16.12 -18.73
N GLY A 174 -2.67 15.80 -18.81
CA GLY A 174 -1.61 16.73 -19.24
C GLY A 174 -0.84 17.41 -18.11
N ARG A 175 -1.11 17.08 -16.83
CA ARG A 175 -0.35 17.59 -15.67
C ARG A 175 0.95 16.80 -15.47
N ILE A 176 1.82 16.84 -16.47
CA ILE A 176 3.07 16.05 -16.51
C ILE A 176 4.08 16.49 -15.44
N GLU A 177 3.95 17.71 -14.92
CA GLU A 177 4.78 18.26 -13.84
C GLU A 177 4.69 17.45 -12.54
N LEU A 178 3.67 16.60 -12.40
CA LEU A 178 3.42 15.76 -11.23
C LEU A 178 4.17 14.42 -11.29
N ALA A 179 4.72 14.05 -12.46
CA ALA A 179 5.41 12.79 -12.67
C ALA A 179 6.54 12.49 -11.65
N PRO A 180 7.32 13.48 -11.15
CA PRO A 180 8.32 13.21 -10.12
C PRO A 180 7.76 12.58 -8.83
N ALA A 181 6.50 12.82 -8.48
CA ALA A 181 5.86 12.17 -7.33
C ALA A 181 5.80 10.64 -7.50
N LEU A 182 5.60 10.17 -8.74
CA LEU A 182 5.62 8.74 -9.06
C LEU A 182 7.00 8.12 -8.83
N GLY A 183 8.09 8.86 -9.04
CA GLY A 183 9.45 8.39 -8.77
C GLY A 183 9.65 7.92 -7.33
N THR A 184 9.17 8.72 -6.38
CA THR A 184 9.24 8.38 -4.95
C THR A 184 8.22 7.30 -4.58
N LEU A 185 6.97 7.44 -5.04
CA LEU A 185 5.89 6.53 -4.68
C LEU A 185 6.07 5.12 -5.27
N LEU A 186 6.68 5.00 -6.45
CA LEU A 186 6.92 3.73 -7.13
C LEU A 186 8.28 3.10 -6.82
N LYS A 187 9.16 3.78 -6.06
CA LYS A 187 10.44 3.19 -5.64
C LYS A 187 10.23 1.85 -4.93
N GLY A 188 10.80 0.77 -5.47
CA GLY A 188 10.66 -0.59 -4.93
C GLY A 188 9.29 -1.25 -5.20
N ASN A 189 8.45 -0.66 -6.06
CA ASN A 189 7.19 -1.26 -6.48
C ASN A 189 7.45 -2.46 -7.41
N ASN A 190 6.72 -3.56 -7.21
CA ASN A 190 6.89 -4.80 -7.98
C ASN A 190 5.95 -4.91 -9.20
N LYS A 191 4.99 -4.00 -9.37
CA LYS A 191 4.03 -4.00 -10.48
C LYS A 191 4.53 -3.24 -11.69
N VAL A 192 5.35 -2.22 -11.45
CA VAL A 192 5.84 -1.31 -12.48
C VAL A 192 7.29 -0.95 -12.18
N ASP A 193 8.15 -1.17 -13.16
CA ASP A 193 9.49 -0.60 -13.18
C ASP A 193 9.39 0.84 -13.74
N PHE A 194 9.40 1.82 -12.84
CA PHE A 194 9.31 3.23 -13.20
C PHE A 194 10.70 3.86 -13.16
N ASN A 195 11.17 4.28 -14.34
CA ASN A 195 12.36 5.08 -14.49
C ASN A 195 12.00 6.37 -15.24
N ALA A 196 12.03 7.50 -14.54
CA ALA A 196 11.66 8.80 -15.07
C ALA A 196 12.49 9.20 -16.31
N ASP A 197 13.76 8.78 -16.37
CA ASP A 197 14.67 9.12 -17.47
C ASP A 197 14.34 8.36 -18.76
N LEU A 198 13.56 7.28 -18.66
CA LEU A 198 13.16 6.45 -19.80
C LEU A 198 11.72 6.76 -20.28
N VAL A 199 11.00 7.66 -19.62
CA VAL A 199 9.64 8.02 -20.01
C VAL A 199 9.66 9.16 -21.02
N GLU A 200 9.44 8.83 -22.30
CA GLU A 200 9.36 9.83 -23.39
C GLU A 200 8.06 10.64 -23.35
N ASN A 201 6.94 10.02 -22.98
CA ASN A 201 5.62 10.65 -22.91
C ASN A 201 4.87 10.22 -21.65
N TYR A 202 4.82 11.12 -20.67
CA TYR A 202 4.20 10.85 -19.37
C TYR A 202 2.69 10.62 -19.46
N THR A 203 1.98 11.32 -20.34
CA THR A 203 0.54 11.13 -20.54
C THR A 203 0.23 9.74 -21.07
N GLU A 204 0.96 9.29 -22.08
CA GLU A 204 0.80 7.94 -22.64
C GLU A 204 1.22 6.86 -21.63
N TRP A 205 2.34 7.08 -20.94
CA TRP A 205 2.81 6.16 -19.91
C TRP A 205 1.78 6.00 -18.78
N ALA A 206 1.18 7.10 -18.31
CA ALA A 206 0.15 7.07 -17.28
C ALA A 206 -1.07 6.27 -17.74
N ARG A 207 -1.55 6.53 -18.97
CA ARG A 207 -2.67 5.81 -19.59
C ARG A 207 -2.43 4.30 -19.67
N MET A 208 -1.22 3.89 -20.08
CA MET A 208 -0.85 2.47 -20.22
C MET A 208 -0.72 1.73 -18.87
N ASN A 209 -0.39 2.44 -17.78
CA ASN A 209 -0.13 1.83 -16.48
C ASN A 209 -1.27 2.00 -15.47
N ARG A 210 -2.29 2.82 -15.77
CA ARG A 210 -3.40 3.13 -14.85
C ARG A 210 -4.05 1.90 -14.22
N THR A 211 -4.37 0.90 -15.03
CA THR A 211 -5.08 -0.31 -14.57
C THR A 211 -4.24 -1.20 -13.66
N LYS A 212 -2.91 -1.05 -13.66
CA LYS A 212 -2.02 -1.79 -12.74
C LYS A 212 -2.21 -1.36 -11.28
N PHE A 213 -2.83 -0.21 -11.05
CA PHE A 213 -3.09 0.37 -9.73
C PHE A 213 -4.59 0.40 -9.39
N ASP A 214 -5.42 -0.41 -10.09
CA ASP A 214 -6.85 -0.52 -9.80
C ASP A 214 -7.11 -1.05 -8.39
N ASP A 215 -6.21 -1.85 -7.81
CA ASP A 215 -6.33 -2.28 -6.41
C ASP A 215 -6.26 -1.11 -5.43
N LEU A 216 -5.32 -0.19 -5.62
CA LEU A 216 -5.20 1.04 -4.83
C LEU A 216 -6.41 1.96 -5.03
N ARG A 217 -6.88 2.08 -6.27
CA ARG A 217 -8.10 2.85 -6.56
C ARG A 217 -9.30 2.24 -5.83
N ASN A 218 -9.47 0.92 -5.90
CA ASN A 218 -10.57 0.23 -5.25
C ASN A 218 -10.52 0.36 -3.73
N ILE A 219 -9.32 0.32 -3.13
CA ILE A 219 -9.13 0.57 -1.70
C ILE A 219 -9.65 1.96 -1.31
N VAL A 220 -9.28 3.00 -2.05
CA VAL A 220 -9.73 4.37 -1.78
C VAL A 220 -11.24 4.51 -1.99
N MET A 221 -11.75 4.00 -3.12
CA MET A 221 -13.16 4.16 -3.48
C MET A 221 -14.12 3.35 -2.60
N THR A 222 -13.69 2.20 -2.07
CA THR A 222 -14.52 1.37 -1.18
C THR A 222 -14.84 2.08 0.13
N VAL A 223 -13.96 2.97 0.61
CA VAL A 223 -14.19 3.73 1.85
C VAL A 223 -15.10 4.95 1.61
N ASN A 224 -15.24 5.40 0.35
CA ASN A 224 -16.07 6.56 -0.04
C ASN A 224 -17.52 6.20 -0.39
N ASN A 225 -17.85 4.90 -0.48
CA ASN A 225 -19.20 4.39 -0.68
C ASN A 225 -19.81 3.93 0.66
#